data_AF-A0AA42ZGW7-F1
#
_entry.id   AF-A0AA42ZGW7-F1
#
_cell.length_a   1.000
_cell.length_b   1.000
_cell.length_c   1.000
_cell.angle_alpha   90.00
_cell.angle_beta   90.00
_cell.angle_gamma   90.00
#
_symmetry.space_group_name_H-M   'P 1'
#
loop_
_entity.id
_entity.type
_entity.pdbx_description
1 polymer ?
#
loop_
_entity_poly.entity_id
_entity_poly.type
_entity_poly.pdbx_seq_one_letter_code
_entity_poly.pdbx_strand_id
1 'polypeptide(L)'
;MFRPFDEPADQTAQHLASSGYWPASAAVYLAEGKYSRAVEVCKANLAEQPDLISGRLILAKALLKAGQIESAAVQFSQVLSRDADNLVALKYLGDIKFAEGDSAGAMALYGRILEIDPECRGIRSSLERSTTETTRTITLKRTTESKATQSTSAGTHAIPFFTETIGDLYLKQGHPRLAAQVFQAITQRNPSPRIADKLAEAEQRISEKDN
;
A
#
# COMPACT_ATOMS: atom_id res chain seq x y z
N MET A 1 -18.96 -38.96 3.69
CA MET A 1 -19.01 -38.34 5.03
C MET A 1 -18.10 -37.13 5.01
N PHE A 2 -18.63 -35.96 4.63
CA PHE A 2 -17.86 -34.71 4.47
C PHE A 2 -17.95 -33.97 5.81
N ARG A 3 -16.85 -33.86 6.56
CA ARG A 3 -16.83 -33.05 7.78
C ARG A 3 -16.71 -31.57 7.37
N PRO A 4 -17.53 -30.67 7.95
CA PRO A 4 -17.42 -29.24 7.68
C PRO A 4 -16.08 -28.75 8.22
N PHE A 5 -15.30 -28.14 7.34
CA PHE A 5 -13.95 -27.62 7.60
C PHE A 5 -14.10 -26.23 8.24
N ASP A 6 -14.50 -26.19 9.50
CA ASP A 6 -14.59 -24.94 10.28
C ASP A 6 -14.22 -25.23 11.75
N GLU A 7 -13.06 -25.87 11.97
CA GLU A 7 -12.43 -25.84 13.29
C GLU A 7 -11.88 -24.43 13.51
N PRO A 8 -12.17 -23.79 14.66
CA PRO A 8 -11.66 -22.46 14.95
C PRO A 8 -10.14 -22.50 14.88
N ALA A 9 -9.53 -21.55 14.15
CA ALA A 9 -8.09 -21.46 13.90
C ALA A 9 -7.22 -21.56 15.19
N ASP A 10 -7.83 -21.27 16.35
CA ASP A 10 -7.24 -21.43 17.68
C ASP A 10 -7.00 -22.90 18.06
N GLN A 11 -7.96 -23.79 17.79
CA GLN A 11 -7.87 -25.21 18.15
C GLN A 11 -6.87 -25.97 17.28
N THR A 12 -6.79 -25.64 15.99
CA THR A 12 -5.81 -26.24 15.07
C THR A 12 -4.39 -25.80 15.40
N ALA A 13 -4.18 -24.53 15.77
CA ALA A 13 -2.90 -24.04 16.26
C ALA A 13 -2.51 -24.73 17.59
N GLN A 14 -3.44 -24.90 18.53
CA GLN A 14 -3.19 -25.61 19.78
C GLN A 14 -2.80 -27.09 19.56
N HIS A 15 -3.50 -27.77 18.64
CA HIS A 15 -3.26 -29.18 18.32
C HIS A 15 -1.90 -29.38 17.61
N LEU A 16 -1.57 -28.51 16.66
CA LEU A 16 -0.26 -28.52 15.99
C LEU A 16 0.88 -28.17 16.96
N ALA A 17 0.67 -27.20 17.85
CA ALA A 17 1.62 -26.87 18.91
C ALA A 17 1.86 -28.07 19.85
N SER A 18 0.78 -28.80 20.18
CA SER A 18 0.85 -30.02 21.02
C SER A 18 1.51 -31.19 20.29
N SER A 19 1.52 -31.17 18.96
CA SER A 19 2.18 -32.17 18.10
C SER A 19 3.68 -31.90 17.88
N GLY A 20 4.25 -30.90 18.57
CA GLY A 20 5.67 -30.53 18.44
C GLY A 20 5.98 -29.62 17.25
N TYR A 21 4.97 -29.08 16.56
CA TYR A 21 5.16 -28.11 15.49
C TYR A 21 5.42 -26.71 16.09
N TRP A 22 6.71 -26.40 16.27
CA TRP A 22 7.17 -25.19 16.93
C TRP A 22 6.61 -23.87 16.36
N PRO A 23 6.33 -23.70 15.05
CA PRO A 23 5.74 -22.45 14.55
C PRO A 23 4.34 -22.24 15.13
N ALA A 24 3.53 -23.29 15.31
CA ALA A 24 2.24 -23.15 15.96
C ALA A 24 2.40 -22.77 17.44
N SER A 25 3.36 -23.35 18.17
CA SER A 25 3.65 -22.93 19.55
C SER A 25 4.08 -21.46 19.64
N ALA A 26 4.93 -21.01 18.72
CA ALA A 26 5.35 -19.61 18.65
C ALA A 26 4.19 -18.67 18.26
N ALA A 27 3.27 -19.10 17.40
CA ALA A 27 2.05 -18.37 17.09
C ALA A 27 1.13 -18.23 18.32
N VAL A 28 0.99 -19.29 19.13
CA VAL A 28 0.25 -19.24 20.41
C VAL A 28 0.89 -18.24 21.36
N TYR A 29 2.22 -18.25 21.55
CA TYR A 29 2.88 -17.24 22.38
C TYR A 29 2.68 -15.80 21.87
N LEU A 30 2.60 -15.62 20.55
CA LEU A 30 2.28 -14.34 19.93
C LEU A 30 0.85 -13.89 20.25
N ALA A 31 -0.12 -14.80 20.20
CA ALA A 31 -1.52 -14.53 20.55
C ALA A 31 -1.70 -14.22 22.04
N GLU A 32 -0.93 -14.89 22.91
CA GLU A 32 -0.91 -14.65 24.36
C GLU A 32 -0.16 -13.36 24.77
N GLY A 33 0.42 -12.63 23.83
CA GLY A 33 1.20 -11.41 24.11
C GLY A 33 2.61 -11.66 24.66
N LYS A 34 3.06 -12.92 24.71
CA LYS A 34 4.39 -13.33 25.21
C LYS A 34 5.45 -13.20 24.11
N TYR A 35 5.65 -11.98 23.60
CA TYR A 35 6.47 -11.72 22.42
C TYR A 35 7.93 -12.17 22.57
N SER A 36 8.55 -11.93 23.74
CA SER A 36 9.94 -12.36 23.99
C SER A 36 10.11 -13.87 23.89
N ARG A 37 9.18 -14.64 24.46
CA ARG A 37 9.19 -16.11 24.36
C ARG A 37 8.96 -16.58 22.93
N ALA A 38 8.05 -15.94 22.19
CA ALA A 38 7.84 -16.25 20.78
C ALA A 38 9.12 -16.04 19.97
N VAL A 39 9.86 -14.95 20.23
CA VAL A 39 11.16 -14.68 19.59
C VAL A 39 12.20 -15.74 19.93
N GLU A 40 12.32 -16.13 21.20
CA GLU A 40 13.27 -17.16 21.64
C GLU A 40 13.00 -18.51 20.96
N VAL A 41 11.75 -18.98 20.99
CA VAL A 41 11.35 -20.24 20.36
C VAL A 41 11.63 -20.22 18.87
N CYS A 42 11.29 -19.12 18.18
CA CYS A 42 11.57 -18.99 16.76
C CYS A 42 13.07 -18.98 16.47
N LYS A 43 13.88 -18.23 17.21
CA LYS A 43 15.34 -18.15 16.97
C LYS A 43 16.03 -19.49 17.19
N ALA A 44 15.64 -20.21 18.24
CA ALA A 44 16.21 -21.53 18.53
C ALA A 44 15.92 -22.54 17.41
N ASN A 45 14.69 -22.56 16.89
CA ASN A 45 14.30 -23.54 15.87
C ASN A 45 14.68 -23.12 14.43
N LEU A 46 14.76 -21.82 14.14
CA LEU A 46 15.24 -21.32 12.84
C LEU A 46 16.75 -21.53 12.64
N ALA A 47 17.52 -21.79 13.70
CA ALA A 47 18.91 -22.22 13.57
C ALA A 47 19.00 -23.58 12.86
N GLU A 48 18.07 -24.49 13.17
CA GLU A 48 17.99 -25.84 12.58
C GLU A 48 17.21 -25.85 11.25
N GLN A 49 16.21 -24.97 11.11
CA GLN A 49 15.35 -24.88 9.92
C GLN A 49 15.33 -23.46 9.34
N PRO A 50 16.44 -22.98 8.77
CA PRO A 50 16.57 -21.59 8.33
C PRO A 50 15.63 -21.23 7.19
N ASP A 51 15.20 -22.19 6.38
CA ASP A 51 14.37 -21.90 5.20
C ASP A 51 12.86 -21.92 5.50
N LEU A 52 12.45 -22.16 6.75
CA LEU A 52 11.03 -22.21 7.09
C LEU A 52 10.40 -20.79 7.10
N ILE A 53 9.70 -20.46 6.01
CA ILE A 53 9.04 -19.16 5.80
C ILE A 53 8.00 -18.85 6.89
N SER A 54 7.15 -19.82 7.24
CA SER A 54 6.11 -19.66 8.27
C SER A 54 6.74 -19.29 9.63
N GLY A 55 7.83 -19.95 9.99
CA GLY A 55 8.61 -19.67 11.19
C GLY A 55 9.23 -18.27 11.19
N ARG A 56 9.82 -17.84 10.08
CA ARG A 56 10.36 -16.47 9.94
C ARG A 56 9.28 -15.40 10.00
N LEU A 57 8.12 -15.63 9.40
CA LEU A 57 6.99 -14.70 9.48
C LEU A 57 6.52 -14.50 10.93
N ILE A 58 6.46 -15.58 11.70
CA ILE A 58 6.08 -15.55 13.12
C ILE A 58 7.16 -14.82 13.93
N LEU A 59 8.45 -15.07 13.67
CA LEU A 59 9.55 -14.32 14.27
C LEU A 59 9.43 -12.82 13.98
N ALA A 60 9.22 -12.43 12.72
CA ALA A 60 9.11 -11.04 12.30
C ALA A 60 7.93 -10.34 13.00
N LYS A 61 6.77 -10.99 13.07
CA LYS A 61 5.60 -10.49 13.81
C LYS A 61 5.87 -10.34 15.31
N ALA A 62 6.55 -11.30 15.92
CA ALA A 62 6.90 -11.28 17.34
C ALA A 62 7.88 -10.12 17.63
N LEU A 63 8.88 -9.92 16.79
CA LEU A 63 9.82 -8.80 16.89
C LEU A 63 9.11 -7.45 16.77
N LEU A 64 8.19 -7.31 15.81
CA LEU A 64 7.41 -6.09 15.62
C LEU A 64 6.58 -5.76 16.86
N LYS A 65 5.90 -6.76 17.43
CA LYS A 65 5.10 -6.61 18.66
C LYS A 65 5.96 -6.37 19.91
N ALA A 66 7.20 -6.86 19.92
CA ALA A 66 8.19 -6.56 20.94
C ALA A 66 8.85 -5.16 20.78
N GLY A 67 8.45 -4.38 19.78
CA GLY A 67 9.01 -3.05 19.51
C GLY A 67 10.36 -3.05 18.77
N GLN A 68 10.86 -4.22 18.36
CA GLN A 68 12.11 -4.36 17.61
C GLN A 68 11.85 -4.19 16.11
N ILE A 69 11.45 -2.98 15.71
CA ILE A 69 10.95 -2.67 14.35
C ILE A 69 12.01 -2.96 13.28
N GLU A 70 13.25 -2.50 13.46
CA GLU A 70 14.33 -2.74 12.48
C GLU A 70 14.60 -4.23 12.28
N SER A 71 14.68 -4.99 13.38
CA SER A 71 14.88 -6.44 13.32
C SER A 71 13.71 -7.15 12.64
N ALA A 72 12.48 -6.69 12.86
CA ALA A 72 11.30 -7.21 12.17
C ALA A 72 11.38 -6.95 10.66
N ALA A 73 11.76 -5.74 10.24
CA ALA A 73 11.90 -5.37 8.84
C ALA A 73 12.91 -6.25 8.10
N VAL A 74 14.05 -6.57 8.75
CA VAL A 74 15.05 -7.51 8.20
C VAL A 74 14.44 -8.89 7.98
N GLN A 75 13.70 -9.42 8.97
CA GLN A 75 13.07 -10.73 8.84
C GLN A 75 11.98 -10.76 7.76
N PHE A 76 11.15 -9.71 7.63
CA PHE A 76 10.18 -9.59 6.54
C PHE A 76 10.87 -9.52 5.16
N SER A 77 11.99 -8.80 5.05
CA SER A 77 12.76 -8.72 3.82
C SER A 77 13.36 -10.08 3.42
N GLN A 78 13.81 -10.87 4.40
CA GLN A 78 14.27 -12.23 4.17
C GLN A 78 13.15 -13.16 3.69
N VAL A 79 11.94 -13.01 4.25
CA VAL A 79 10.76 -13.73 3.74
C VAL A 79 10.51 -13.37 2.28
N LEU A 80 10.51 -12.08 1.93
CA LEU A 80 10.30 -11.62 0.55
C LEU A 80 11.40 -12.05 -0.42
N SER A 81 12.62 -12.29 0.08
CA SER A 81 13.71 -12.82 -0.74
C SER A 81 13.51 -14.30 -1.12
N ARG A 82 12.67 -15.03 -0.37
CA ARG A 82 12.33 -16.44 -0.63
C ARG A 82 10.98 -16.58 -1.30
N ASP A 83 10.02 -15.77 -0.88
CA ASP A 83 8.64 -15.73 -1.37
C ASP A 83 8.28 -14.28 -1.65
N ALA A 84 8.55 -13.85 -2.88
CA ALA A 84 8.42 -12.47 -3.33
C ALA A 84 6.98 -11.96 -3.32
N ASP A 85 6.00 -12.87 -3.27
CA ASP A 85 4.57 -12.60 -3.35
C ASP A 85 3.86 -12.85 -2.01
N ASN A 86 4.65 -12.99 -0.93
CA ASN A 86 4.12 -13.15 0.41
C ASN A 86 3.37 -11.88 0.87
N LEU A 87 2.05 -11.89 0.70
CA LEU A 87 1.17 -10.76 1.00
C LEU A 87 1.33 -10.25 2.44
N VAL A 88 1.56 -11.17 3.38
CA VAL A 88 1.74 -10.85 4.80
C VAL A 88 3.03 -10.04 4.98
N ALA A 89 4.16 -10.51 4.43
CA ALA A 89 5.43 -9.81 4.54
C ALA A 89 5.41 -8.46 3.80
N LEU A 90 4.84 -8.40 2.59
CA LEU A 90 4.68 -7.16 1.83
C LEU A 90 3.90 -6.12 2.65
N LYS A 91 2.79 -6.54 3.27
CA LYS A 91 1.94 -5.65 4.08
C LYS A 91 2.70 -5.10 5.28
N TYR A 92 3.33 -5.96 6.08
CA TYR A 92 4.04 -5.50 7.28
C TYR A 92 5.25 -4.64 6.93
N LEU A 93 5.99 -4.95 5.86
CA LEU A 93 7.10 -4.11 5.42
C LEU A 93 6.59 -2.74 4.93
N GLY A 94 5.47 -2.71 4.21
CA GLY A 94 4.80 -1.47 3.80
C GLY A 94 4.35 -0.63 4.99
N ASP A 95 3.73 -1.26 5.99
CA ASP A 95 3.29 -0.58 7.23
C ASP A 95 4.50 0.00 8.00
N ILE A 96 5.61 -0.73 8.07
CA ILE A 96 6.86 -0.25 8.70
C ILE A 96 7.42 0.94 7.92
N LYS A 97 7.55 0.84 6.59
CA LYS A 97 8.05 1.91 5.73
C LYS A 97 7.19 3.17 5.82
N PHE A 98 5.88 3.00 5.91
CA PHE A 98 4.95 4.10 6.09
C PHE A 98 5.18 4.81 7.44
N ALA A 99 5.36 4.04 8.51
CA ALA A 99 5.66 4.58 9.84
C ALA A 99 7.05 5.27 9.92
N GLU A 100 8.04 4.80 9.14
CA GLU A 100 9.36 5.44 8.99
C GLU A 100 9.31 6.75 8.20
N GLY A 101 8.18 7.09 7.57
CA GLY A 101 8.01 8.27 6.72
C GLY A 101 8.42 8.06 5.26
N ASP A 102 8.83 6.84 4.88
CA ASP A 102 9.06 6.44 3.48
C ASP A 102 7.74 6.03 2.83
N SER A 103 6.88 7.03 2.62
CA SER A 103 5.57 6.83 1.99
C SER A 103 5.70 6.30 0.55
N ALA A 104 6.78 6.66 -0.16
CA ALA A 104 7.01 6.20 -1.53
C ALA A 104 7.32 4.70 -1.57
N GLY A 105 8.24 4.22 -0.72
CA GLY A 105 8.55 2.80 -0.57
C GLY A 105 7.35 1.99 -0.09
N ALA A 106 6.57 2.52 0.85
CA ALA A 106 5.33 1.90 1.31
C ALA A 106 4.30 1.73 0.19
N MET A 107 4.08 2.76 -0.64
CA MET A 107 3.15 2.67 -1.76
C MET A 107 3.59 1.64 -2.80
N ALA A 108 4.89 1.50 -3.07
CA ALA A 108 5.38 0.47 -3.99
C ALA A 108 5.05 -0.94 -3.48
N LEU A 109 5.23 -1.18 -2.18
CA LEU A 109 4.91 -2.46 -1.53
C LEU A 109 3.39 -2.74 -1.52
N TYR A 110 2.57 -1.73 -1.21
CA TYR A 110 1.11 -1.86 -1.28
C TYR A 110 0.62 -2.06 -2.72
N GLY A 111 1.27 -1.42 -3.70
CA GLY A 111 0.99 -1.62 -5.13
C GLY A 111 1.17 -3.08 -5.55
N ARG A 112 2.30 -3.71 -5.18
CA ARG A 112 2.53 -5.14 -5.45
C ARG A 112 1.46 -6.04 -4.84
N ILE A 113 0.94 -5.70 -3.66
CA ILE A 113 -0.14 -6.48 -3.06
C ILE A 113 -1.43 -6.37 -3.86
N LEU A 114 -1.75 -5.19 -4.40
CA LEU A 114 -2.91 -5.00 -5.28
C LEU A 114 -2.73 -5.65 -6.66
N GLU A 115 -1.49 -5.84 -7.12
CA GLU A 115 -1.20 -6.62 -8.33
C GLU A 115 -1.46 -8.12 -8.12
N ILE A 116 -1.10 -8.65 -6.94
CA ILE A 116 -1.27 -10.07 -6.60
C ILE A 116 -2.72 -10.38 -6.21
N ASP A 117 -3.33 -9.52 -5.37
CA ASP A 117 -4.71 -9.63 -4.91
C ASP A 117 -5.44 -8.28 -5.05
N PRO A 118 -6.13 -8.05 -6.17
CA PRO A 118 -6.85 -6.81 -6.44
C PRO A 118 -8.01 -6.53 -5.46
N GLU A 119 -8.53 -7.56 -4.79
CA GLU A 119 -9.69 -7.46 -3.87
C GLU A 119 -9.25 -7.34 -2.40
N CYS A 120 -7.95 -7.16 -2.13
CA CYS A 120 -7.40 -7.10 -0.77
C CYS A 120 -7.87 -5.84 -0.01
N ARG A 121 -9.08 -5.90 0.55
CA ARG A 121 -9.85 -4.79 1.15
C ARG A 121 -9.08 -4.04 2.25
N GLY A 122 -8.18 -4.73 2.96
CA GLY A 122 -7.34 -4.14 4.01
C GLY A 122 -6.33 -3.12 3.48
N ILE A 123 -5.79 -3.35 2.28
CA ILE A 123 -4.72 -2.53 1.69
C ILE A 123 -5.28 -1.24 1.11
N ARG A 124 -6.47 -1.31 0.50
CA ARG A 124 -7.16 -0.14 -0.03
C ARG A 124 -7.37 0.93 1.05
N SER A 125 -7.74 0.51 2.26
CA SER A 125 -7.88 1.42 3.40
C SER A 125 -6.57 2.07 3.86
N SER A 126 -5.45 1.33 3.82
CA SER A 126 -4.12 1.87 4.13
C SER A 126 -3.63 2.83 3.04
N LEU A 127 -3.92 2.55 1.77
CA LEU A 127 -3.60 3.41 0.64
C LEU A 127 -4.43 4.69 0.62
N GLU A 128 -5.73 4.60 0.92
CA GLU A 128 -6.64 5.75 1.08
C GLU A 128 -6.16 6.67 2.22
N ARG A 129 -5.71 6.13 3.36
CA ARG A 129 -5.09 6.93 4.44
C ARG A 129 -3.75 7.54 4.03
N SER A 130 -2.87 6.76 3.40
CA SER A 130 -1.56 7.23 2.95
C SER A 130 -1.68 8.37 1.94
N THR A 131 -2.59 8.27 0.97
CA THR A 131 -2.84 9.32 -0.02
C THR A 131 -3.51 10.54 0.60
N THR A 132 -4.42 10.39 1.57
CA THR A 132 -4.99 11.54 2.28
C THR A 132 -3.99 12.22 3.22
N GLU A 133 -3.11 11.47 3.90
CA GLU A 133 -2.04 12.03 4.74
C GLU A 133 -0.93 12.67 3.93
N THR A 134 -0.54 12.07 2.81
CA THR A 134 0.41 12.66 1.85
C THR A 134 -0.20 13.92 1.22
N THR A 135 -1.46 13.88 0.79
CA THR A 135 -2.16 15.08 0.29
C THR A 135 -2.30 16.14 1.38
N ARG A 136 -2.62 15.76 2.63
CA ARG A 136 -2.67 16.70 3.77
C ARG A 136 -1.32 17.28 4.09
N THR A 137 -0.26 16.49 4.18
CA THR A 137 1.08 16.97 4.53
C THR A 137 1.71 17.79 3.41
N ILE A 138 1.48 17.44 2.14
CA ILE A 138 1.89 18.28 1.00
C ILE A 138 1.07 19.58 0.98
N THR A 139 -0.23 19.53 1.30
CA THR A 139 -1.08 20.74 1.37
C THR A 139 -0.78 21.60 2.60
N LEU A 140 -0.30 21.01 3.71
CA LEU A 140 0.08 21.70 4.94
C LEU A 140 1.53 22.21 4.93
N LYS A 141 2.45 21.56 4.19
CA LYS A 141 3.87 21.96 4.11
C LYS A 141 4.20 22.85 2.90
N ARG A 142 3.29 23.03 1.93
CA ARG A 142 3.54 23.83 0.72
C ARG A 142 2.91 25.23 0.75
N THR A 143 2.91 25.87 1.92
CA THR A 143 2.51 27.29 2.06
C THR A 143 3.62 28.17 2.61
N THR A 144 4.87 27.77 2.46
CA THR A 144 6.02 28.67 2.52
C THR A 144 7.07 28.18 1.53
N GLU A 145 7.57 29.10 0.71
CA GLU A 145 8.70 28.94 -0.23
C GLU A 145 8.35 28.64 -1.69
N SER A 146 7.95 29.74 -2.31
CA SER A 146 8.31 30.17 -3.66
C SER A 146 9.75 29.84 -4.07
N LYS A 147 9.95 29.10 -5.17
CA LYS A 147 10.61 29.58 -6.40
C LYS A 147 10.88 28.43 -7.37
N ALA A 148 10.57 28.72 -8.64
CA ALA A 148 11.21 28.26 -9.87
C ALA A 148 12.13 27.03 -9.80
N THR A 149 11.82 26.01 -10.59
CA THR A 149 12.67 25.62 -11.73
C THR A 149 11.95 24.62 -12.62
N GLN A 150 11.87 24.98 -13.89
CA GLN A 150 11.64 24.05 -14.98
C GLN A 150 12.80 23.05 -15.05
N SER A 151 12.49 21.81 -15.45
CA SER A 151 13.14 21.06 -16.54
C SER A 151 13.38 19.59 -16.20
N THR A 152 12.69 18.74 -16.97
CA THR A 152 13.12 17.47 -17.58
C THR A 152 13.76 16.35 -16.71
N SER A 153 13.15 15.15 -16.66
CA SER A 153 13.27 14.12 -17.70
C SER A 153 12.55 12.80 -17.33
N ALA A 154 11.86 12.26 -18.33
CA ALA A 154 11.63 10.85 -18.67
C ALA A 154 11.33 9.79 -17.58
N GLY A 155 10.10 9.25 -17.65
CA GLY A 155 9.99 7.85 -18.07
C GLY A 155 9.50 6.81 -17.05
N THR A 156 8.33 6.98 -16.45
CA THR A 156 7.43 5.84 -16.16
C THR A 156 5.99 6.33 -16.17
N HIS A 157 5.14 5.63 -16.93
CA HIS A 157 3.84 6.07 -17.42
C HIS A 157 2.86 6.47 -16.30
N ALA A 158 2.70 7.78 -16.06
CA ALA A 158 1.45 8.30 -15.52
C ALA A 158 0.40 8.11 -16.60
N ILE A 159 -0.39 7.03 -16.52
CA ILE A 159 -1.63 6.94 -17.29
C ILE A 159 -2.54 8.02 -16.70
N PRO A 160 -2.77 9.16 -17.36
CA PRO A 160 -3.69 10.14 -16.83
C PRO A 160 -5.07 9.52 -17.03
N PHE A 161 -5.75 9.18 -15.93
CA PHE A 161 -7.17 8.84 -16.01
C PHE A 161 -7.91 10.11 -16.40
N PHE A 162 -8.11 10.30 -17.71
CA PHE A 162 -8.89 11.40 -18.23
C PHE A 162 -10.37 11.05 -18.03
N THR A 163 -10.96 11.55 -16.94
CA THR A 163 -12.38 11.39 -16.63
C THR A 163 -13.07 12.74 -16.58
N GLU A 164 -14.37 12.76 -16.87
CA GLU A 164 -15.21 13.95 -16.82
C GLU A 164 -15.12 14.65 -15.46
N THR A 165 -15.10 13.86 -14.38
CA THR A 165 -14.98 14.35 -12.99
C THR A 165 -13.69 15.15 -12.76
N ILE A 166 -12.58 14.77 -13.39
CA ILE A 166 -11.31 15.48 -13.28
C ILE A 166 -11.34 16.81 -14.06
N GLY A 167 -11.96 16.81 -15.25
CA GLY A 167 -12.16 18.05 -16.02
C GLY A 167 -13.04 19.07 -15.25
N ASP A 168 -14.15 18.61 -14.68
CA ASP A 168 -15.04 19.44 -13.87
C ASP A 168 -14.34 19.97 -12.60
N LEU A 169 -13.50 19.15 -11.97
CA LEU A 169 -12.71 19.54 -10.82
C LEU A 169 -11.73 20.68 -11.16
N TYR A 170 -11.07 20.61 -12.32
CA TYR A 170 -10.16 21.66 -12.78
C TYR A 170 -10.88 22.97 -13.10
N LEU A 171 -12.10 22.92 -13.65
CA LEU A 171 -12.92 24.13 -13.83
C LEU A 171 -13.27 24.78 -12.49
N LYS A 172 -13.68 23.98 -11.50
CA LYS A 172 -14.00 24.47 -10.15
C LYS A 172 -12.78 25.05 -9.41
N GLN A 173 -11.59 24.52 -9.68
CA GLN A 173 -10.33 25.01 -9.12
C GLN A 173 -9.77 26.24 -9.86
N GLY A 174 -10.42 26.70 -10.94
CA GLY A 174 -9.97 27.87 -11.70
C GLY A 174 -8.77 27.59 -12.62
N HIS A 175 -8.58 26.33 -13.01
CA HIS A 175 -7.55 25.85 -13.93
C HIS A 175 -8.14 25.44 -15.29
N PRO A 176 -8.70 26.39 -16.07
CA PRO A 176 -9.44 26.06 -17.28
C PRO A 176 -8.56 25.47 -18.40
N ARG A 177 -7.27 25.81 -18.45
CA ARG A 177 -6.29 25.22 -19.40
C ARG A 177 -6.09 23.71 -19.18
N LEU A 178 -6.07 23.26 -17.93
CA LEU A 178 -5.93 21.84 -17.60
C LEU A 178 -7.25 21.09 -17.86
N ALA A 179 -8.39 21.71 -17.54
CA ALA A 179 -9.70 21.16 -17.87
C ALA A 179 -9.86 20.92 -19.38
N ALA A 180 -9.46 21.89 -20.21
CA ALA A 180 -9.51 21.77 -21.68
C ALA A 180 -8.68 20.58 -22.19
N GLN A 181 -7.45 20.39 -21.68
CA GLN A 181 -6.62 19.24 -22.06
C GLN A 181 -7.27 17.90 -21.70
N VAL A 182 -7.92 17.82 -20.53
CA VAL A 182 -8.63 16.62 -20.09
C VAL A 182 -9.82 16.33 -21.00
N PHE A 183 -10.67 17.32 -21.30
CA PHE A 183 -11.82 17.14 -22.18
C PHE A 183 -11.42 16.87 -23.63
N GLN A 184 -10.31 17.45 -24.10
CA GLN A 184 -9.75 17.16 -25.42
C GLN A 184 -9.28 15.70 -25.52
N ALA A 185 -8.59 15.19 -24.49
CA ALA A 185 -8.16 13.79 -24.44
C ALA A 185 -9.35 12.82 -24.36
N ILE A 186 -10.43 13.20 -23.66
CA ILE A 186 -11.66 12.39 -23.60
C ILE A 186 -12.37 12.39 -24.95
N THR A 187 -12.51 13.55 -25.59
CA THR A 187 -13.18 13.69 -26.90
C THR A 187 -12.45 12.89 -27.99
N GLN A 188 -11.12 12.83 -27.96
CA GLN A 188 -10.34 12.00 -28.89
C GLN A 188 -10.60 10.50 -28.73
N ARG A 189 -10.88 10.04 -27.52
CA ARG A 189 -11.13 8.61 -27.22
C ARG A 189 -12.60 8.22 -27.36
N ASN A 190 -13.50 9.10 -26.94
CA ASN A 190 -14.94 8.90 -26.99
C ASN A 190 -15.64 10.21 -27.36
N PRO A 191 -15.84 10.47 -28.67
CA PRO A 191 -16.48 11.68 -29.13
C PRO A 191 -17.93 11.69 -28.67
N SER A 192 -18.23 12.56 -27.70
CA SER A 192 -19.56 12.73 -27.16
C SER A 192 -19.89 14.23 -27.11
N PRO A 193 -21.13 14.62 -27.49
CA PRO A 193 -21.52 16.03 -27.54
C PRO A 193 -21.43 16.71 -26.17
N ARG A 194 -21.72 15.98 -25.09
CA ARG A 194 -21.61 16.48 -23.71
C ARG A 194 -20.21 16.92 -23.31
N ILE A 195 -19.17 16.23 -23.77
CA ILE A 195 -17.78 16.57 -23.43
C ILE A 195 -17.26 17.69 -24.33
N ALA A 196 -17.74 17.77 -25.58
CA ALA A 196 -17.44 18.88 -26.48
C ALA A 196 -17.98 20.22 -25.93
N ASP A 197 -19.20 20.23 -25.37
CA ASP A 197 -19.77 21.42 -24.72
C ASP A 197 -18.90 21.88 -23.53
N LYS A 198 -18.41 20.93 -22.72
CA LYS A 198 -17.53 21.21 -21.57
C LYS A 198 -16.13 21.69 -21.99
N LEU A 199 -15.62 21.21 -23.12
CA LEU A 199 -14.39 21.71 -23.72
C LEU A 199 -14.55 23.18 -24.13
N ALA A 200 -15.66 23.51 -24.80
CA ALA A 200 -15.96 24.89 -25.21
C ALA A 200 -16.12 25.82 -23.99
N GLU A 201 -16.77 25.37 -22.91
CA GLU A 201 -16.86 26.12 -21.65
C GLU A 201 -15.47 26.37 -21.04
N ALA A 202 -14.59 25.37 -21.08
CA ALA A 202 -13.23 25.51 -20.59
C ALA A 202 -12.44 26.54 -21.42
N GLU A 203 -12.56 26.51 -22.74
CA GLU A 203 -11.91 27.46 -23.65
C GLU A 203 -12.42 28.89 -23.48
N GLN A 204 -13.73 29.07 -23.29
CA GLN A 204 -14.32 30.36 -23.00
C GLN A 204 -13.74 30.97 -21.71
N ARG A 205 -13.62 30.18 -20.64
CA ARG A 205 -12.99 30.64 -19.38
C ARG A 205 -11.51 30.94 -19.51
N ILE A 206 -10.81 30.37 -20.48
CA ILE A 206 -9.43 30.76 -20.79
C ILE A 206 -9.43 32.15 -21.41
N SER A 207 -10.29 32.39 -22.41
CA SER A 207 -10.39 33.69 -23.08
C SER A 207 -10.86 34.82 -22.17
N GLU A 208 -11.75 34.54 -21.21
CA GLU A 208 -12.22 35.54 -20.22
C GLU A 208 -11.15 35.92 -19.19
N LYS A 209 -10.16 35.06 -18.96
CA LYS A 209 -9.11 35.26 -17.96
C LYS A 209 -7.84 35.89 -18.54
N ASP A 210 -7.67 35.79 -19.86
CA ASP A 210 -6.55 36.36 -20.60
C ASP A 210 -6.87 37.77 -21.18
N ASN A 211 -8.07 38.33 -20.92
CA ASN A 211 -8.53 39.67 -21.33
C ASN A 211 -8.80 40.56 -20.11
#